data_AF-A0A2H9UQR7-F1
#
_entry.id   AF-A0A2H9UQR7-F1
#
_cell.length_a   1.000
_cell.length_b   1.000
_cell.length_c   1.000
_cell.angle_alpha   90.00
_cell.angle_beta   90.00
_cell.angle_gamma   90.00
#
_symmetry.space_group_name_H-M   'P 1'
#
loop_
_entity.id
_entity.type
_entity.pdbx_description
1 polymer ?
#
loop_
_entity_poly.entity_id
_entity_poly.type
_entity_poly.pdbx_seq_one_letter_code
_entity_poly.pdbx_strand_id
1 'polypeptide(L)'
;MSLEKKSTHVRLSPEIHERAKLLAEIKGKDLAQYLAYLLEKEIVGEWHVLNLQAKSFERLGLGALVRDLSTDVSFGEGLEGNHRDLDKEKA
;
A
#
# COMPACT_ATOMS: atom_id res chain seq x y z
N MET A 1 17.42 4.51 -2.87
CA MET A 1 16.29 3.57 -3.04
C MET A 1 15.32 4.15 -4.06
N SER A 2 15.27 3.59 -5.27
CA SER A 2 14.10 3.80 -6.13
C SER A 2 12.97 3.00 -5.51
N LEU A 3 12.00 3.68 -4.90
CA LEU A 3 10.70 3.10 -4.54
C LEU A 3 10.00 2.82 -5.87
N GLU A 4 10.28 1.67 -6.50
CA GLU A 4 9.66 1.32 -7.76
C GLU A 4 8.15 1.18 -7.56
N LYS A 5 7.43 2.25 -7.92
CA LYS A 5 5.98 2.27 -7.89
C LYS A 5 5.46 1.44 -9.05
N LYS A 6 4.61 0.48 -8.76
CA LYS A 6 3.84 -0.23 -9.79
C LYS A 6 2.75 0.71 -10.31
N SER A 7 2.65 0.82 -11.64
CA SER A 7 1.60 1.60 -12.28
C SER A 7 0.34 0.75 -12.45
N THR A 8 -0.81 1.33 -12.13
CA THR A 8 -2.12 0.71 -12.31
C THR A 8 -2.98 1.62 -13.18
N HIS A 9 -3.51 1.09 -14.28
CA HIS A 9 -4.47 1.82 -15.11
C HIS A 9 -5.90 1.55 -14.62
N VAL A 10 -6.65 2.61 -14.35
CA VAL A 10 -8.01 2.53 -13.80
C VAL A 10 -8.97 3.32 -14.70
N ARG A 11 -10.16 2.78 -14.92
CA ARG A 11 -11.26 3.49 -15.60
C ARG A 11 -12.30 3.92 -14.58
N LEU A 12 -12.59 5.22 -14.54
CA LEU A 12 -13.59 5.81 -13.66
C LEU A 12 -14.79 6.27 -14.49
N SER A 13 -15.96 6.37 -13.84
CA SER A 13 -17.08 7.06 -14.47
C SER A 13 -16.73 8.54 -14.69
N PRO A 14 -17.26 9.19 -15.75
CA PRO A 14 -16.94 10.59 -16.05
C PRO A 14 -17.22 11.53 -14.87
N GLU A 15 -18.33 11.34 -14.17
CA GLU A 15 -18.72 12.14 -13.01
C GLU A 15 -17.68 12.05 -11.87
N ILE A 16 -17.21 10.84 -11.56
CA ILE A 16 -16.22 10.62 -10.50
C ILE A 16 -14.86 11.18 -10.90
N HIS A 17 -14.49 11.05 -12.17
CA HIS A 17 -13.26 11.62 -12.69
C HIS A 17 -13.25 13.15 -12.54
N GLU A 18 -14.33 13.85 -12.91
CA GLU A 18 -14.43 15.31 -12.74
C GLU A 18 -14.40 15.73 -11.27
N ARG A 19 -15.09 15.00 -10.39
CA ARG A 19 -15.01 15.25 -8.94
C ARG A 19 -13.59 15.06 -8.41
N ALA A 20 -12.89 14.01 -8.83
CA ALA A 20 -11.51 13.76 -8.42
C ALA A 20 -10.57 14.87 -8.89
N LYS A 21 -10.78 15.40 -10.09
CA LYS A 21 -10.02 16.54 -10.63
C LYS A 21 -10.19 17.79 -9.77
N LEU A 22 -11.44 18.18 -9.46
CA LEU A 22 -11.72 19.31 -8.58
C LEU A 22 -11.10 19.13 -7.19
N LEU A 23 -11.20 17.93 -6.62
CA LEU A 23 -10.60 17.63 -5.32
C LEU A 23 -9.06 17.72 -5.36
N ALA A 24 -8.43 17.21 -6.42
CA ALA A 24 -6.98 17.30 -6.60
C ALA A 24 -6.52 18.76 -6.69
N GLU A 25 -7.24 19.59 -7.46
CA GLU A 25 -7.01 21.03 -7.58
C GLU A 25 -7.11 21.74 -6.22
N ILE A 26 -8.18 21.49 -5.46
CA ILE A 26 -8.37 22.06 -4.11
C ILE A 26 -7.24 21.65 -3.16
N LYS A 27 -6.71 20.43 -3.31
CA LYS A 27 -5.62 19.91 -2.49
C LYS A 27 -4.23 20.28 -3.02
N GLY A 28 -4.13 20.99 -4.14
CA GLY A 28 -2.86 21.38 -4.75
C GLY A 28 -2.02 20.19 -5.17
N LYS A 29 -2.65 19.10 -5.62
CA LYS A 29 -1.99 17.86 -6.03
C LYS A 29 -2.26 17.55 -7.50
N ASP A 30 -1.31 16.88 -8.15
CA ASP A 30 -1.56 16.24 -9.43
C ASP A 30 -2.67 15.19 -9.31
N LEU A 31 -3.51 15.05 -10.35
CA LEU A 31 -4.66 14.15 -10.33
C LEU A 31 -4.23 12.70 -10.11
N ALA A 32 -3.19 12.23 -10.80
CA ALA A 32 -2.73 10.85 -10.67
C ALA A 32 -2.14 10.60 -9.28
N GLN A 33 -1.37 11.55 -8.74
CA GLN A 33 -0.86 11.48 -7.37
C GLN A 33 -1.98 11.48 -6.32
N TYR A 34 -3.01 12.29 -6.51
CA TYR A 34 -4.14 12.36 -5.59
C TYR A 34 -4.98 11.09 -5.62
N LEU A 35 -5.25 10.55 -6.82
CA LEU A 35 -5.96 9.29 -6.98
C LEU A 35 -5.18 8.10 -6.42
N ALA A 36 -3.86 8.05 -6.63
CA ALA A 36 -3.00 7.03 -6.02
C ALA A 36 -3.08 7.10 -4.49
N TYR A 37 -3.00 8.31 -3.91
CA TYR A 37 -3.15 8.52 -2.47
C TYR A 37 -4.52 8.05 -1.95
N LEU A 38 -5.61 8.36 -2.65
CA LEU A 38 -6.95 7.92 -2.27
C LEU A 38 -7.08 6.39 -2.33
N LEU A 39 -6.54 5.77 -3.38
CA LEU A 39 -6.56 4.32 -3.56
C LEU A 39 -5.77 3.61 -2.45
N GLU A 40 -4.56 4.08 -2.15
CA GLU A 40 -3.74 3.54 -1.05
C GLU A 40 -4.46 3.69 0.29
N LYS A 41 -5.08 4.86 0.55
CA LYS A 41 -5.84 5.10 1.77
C LYS A 41 -6.99 4.11 1.92
N GLU A 42 -7.75 3.87 0.86
CA GLU A 42 -8.90 2.96 0.89
C GLU A 42 -8.46 1.50 1.10
N ILE A 43 -7.41 1.06 0.39
CA ILE A 43 -6.84 -0.28 0.54
C ILE A 43 -6.38 -0.52 1.99
N VAL A 44 -5.68 0.46 2.59
CA VAL A 44 -5.24 0.35 3.99
C VAL A 44 -6.44 0.30 4.95
N GLY A 45 -7.51 1.04 4.67
CA GLY A 45 -8.75 1.01 5.44
C GLY A 45 -9.42 -0.38 5.42
N GLU A 46 -9.66 -0.91 4.22
CA GLU A 46 -10.23 -2.25 4.01
C GLU A 46 -9.37 -3.34 4.67
N TRP A 47 -8.04 -3.22 4.52
CA TRP A 47 -7.10 -4.12 5.16
C TRP A 47 -7.20 -4.13 6.68
N HIS A 48 -7.35 -2.95 7.28
CA HIS A 48 -7.50 -2.82 8.71
C HIS A 48 -8.77 -3.51 9.21
N VAL A 49 -9.89 -3.30 8.51
CA VAL A 49 -11.18 -3.95 8.84
C VAL A 49 -11.04 -5.47 8.77
N LEU A 50 -10.44 -5.99 7.70
CA LEU A 50 -10.19 -7.42 7.54
C LEU A 50 -9.37 -7.99 8.71
N ASN A 51 -8.30 -7.30 9.10
CA ASN A 51 -7.45 -7.75 10.22
C ASN A 51 -8.20 -7.80 11.55
N LEU A 52 -9.12 -6.87 11.81
CA LEU A 52 -9.96 -6.90 13.01
C LEU A 52 -10.95 -8.08 12.99
N GLN A 53 -11.50 -8.39 11.82
CA GLN A 53 -12.38 -9.55 11.63
C GLN A 53 -11.60 -10.86 11.82
N ALA A 54 -10.42 -10.98 11.20
CA ALA A 54 -9.51 -12.12 11.36
C ALA A 54 -9.22 -12.42 12.84
N LYS A 55 -8.81 -11.40 13.61
CA LYS A 55 -8.60 -11.52 15.07
C LYS A 55 -9.86 -11.94 15.84
N SER A 56 -11.04 -11.56 15.36
CA SER A 56 -12.31 -11.94 15.99
C SER A 56 -12.65 -13.40 15.71
N PHE A 57 -12.39 -13.89 14.49
CA PHE A 57 -12.54 -15.31 14.15
C PHE A 57 -11.56 -16.21 14.90
N GLU A 58 -10.30 -15.78 15.06
CA GLU A 58 -9.33 -16.48 15.90
C GLU A 58 -9.83 -16.67 17.34
N ARG A 59 -10.37 -15.61 17.95
CA ARG A 59 -10.95 -15.66 19.30
C ARG A 59 -12.15 -16.60 19.43
N LEU A 60 -12.87 -16.85 18.33
CA LEU A 60 -13.99 -17.78 18.27
C LEU A 60 -13.56 -19.23 17.94
N GLY A 61 -12.26 -19.50 17.84
CA GLY A 61 -11.74 -20.83 17.49
C GLY A 61 -11.86 -21.16 16.00
N LEU A 62 -12.21 -20.18 15.15
CA LEU A 62 -12.37 -20.32 13.69
C LEU A 62 -11.08 -19.98 12.92
N GLY A 63 -9.92 -20.00 13.58
CA GLY A 63 -8.63 -19.61 12.99
C GLY A 63 -8.23 -20.39 11.74
N ALA A 64 -8.73 -21.64 11.56
CA ALA A 64 -8.50 -22.41 10.34
C ALA A 64 -9.10 -21.77 9.08
N LEU A 65 -10.25 -21.08 9.19
CA LEU A 65 -10.86 -20.34 8.08
C LEU A 65 -10.09 -19.03 7.77
N VAL A 66 -9.45 -18.46 8.79
CA VAL A 66 -8.64 -17.24 8.67
C VAL A 66 -7.29 -17.52 8.02
N ARG A 67 -6.72 -18.72 8.21
CA ARG A 67 -5.41 -19.08 7.66
C ARG A 67 -5.38 -19.08 6.13
N ASP A 68 -6.49 -19.43 5.48
CA ASP A 68 -6.63 -19.35 4.02
C ASP A 68 -6.95 -17.92 3.55
N LEU A 69 -7.44 -17.07 4.44
CA LEU A 69 -7.53 -15.61 4.28
C LEU A 69 -6.24 -14.89 4.71
N SER A 70 -5.22 -15.61 5.17
CA SER A 70 -4.01 -15.02 5.74
C SER A 70 -3.36 -14.11 4.71
N THR A 71 -3.42 -12.85 5.06
CA THR A 71 -3.07 -11.69 4.26
C THR A 71 -1.67 -11.21 4.60
N ASP A 72 -0.77 -12.06 5.09
CA ASP A 72 0.61 -11.62 5.35
C ASP A 72 1.31 -11.26 4.03
N VAL A 73 1.29 -9.98 3.67
CA VAL A 73 2.13 -9.43 2.61
C VAL A 73 3.52 -9.35 3.18
N SER A 74 4.30 -10.41 2.97
CA SER A 74 5.74 -10.38 3.22
C SER A 74 6.37 -9.41 2.23
N PHE A 75 6.70 -8.20 2.68
CA PHE A 75 7.67 -7.39 1.95
C PHE A 75 9.00 -8.10 2.11
N GLY A 76 9.55 -8.62 1.00
CA GLY A 76 10.89 -9.20 1.02
C GLY A 76 11.87 -8.11 1.42
N GLU A 77 12.21 -8.03 2.70
CA GLU A 77 13.42 -7.34 3.13
C GLU A 77 14.58 -8.08 2.49
N GLY A 78 15.09 -7.53 1.40
CA GLY A 78 16.37 -7.94 0.85
C GLY A 78 17.38 -7.80 1.96
N LEU A 79 17.83 -8.93 2.51
CA LEU A 79 19.08 -9.09 3.24
C LEU A 79 20.25 -8.80 2.29
N GLU A 80 20.31 -7.58 1.72
CA GLU A 80 21.56 -7.04 1.20
C GLU A 80 22.38 -6.67 2.43
N GLY A 81 23.19 -7.64 2.83
CA GLY A 81 24.10 -7.54 3.95
C GLY A 81 24.88 -6.23 3.90
N ASN A 82 25.18 -5.72 5.09
CA ASN A 82 26.19 -4.69 5.29
C ASN A 82 27.56 -5.21 4.83
N HIS A 83 27.80 -5.36 3.52
CA HIS A 83 29.15 -5.31 3.00
C HIS A 83 29.49 -3.83 2.90
N ARG A 84 30.04 -3.31 4.00
CA ARG A 84 30.77 -2.05 3.99
C ARG A 84 31.89 -2.21 2.97
N ASP A 85 31.69 -1.64 1.79
CA ASP A 85 32.78 -1.24 0.91
C ASP A 85 33.68 -0.28 1.72
N LEU A 86 34.74 -0.85 2.30
CA LEU A 86 35.87 -0.11 2.83
C LEU A 86 36.77 0.22 1.66
N ASP A 87 36.41 1.24 0.89
CA ASP A 87 37.33 1.85 -0.06
C ASP A 87 37.19 3.38 -0.02
N LYS A 88 38.12 4.02 0.71
CA LYS A 88 39.07 5.01 0.19
C LYS A 88 39.63 5.94 1.28
N GLU A 89 40.91 5.72 1.56
CA GLU A 89 42.01 6.69 1.37
C GLU A 89 41.95 8.07 2.09
N LYS A 90 42.97 8.31 2.94
CA LYS A 90 43.67 9.58 3.30
C LYS A 90 44.36 9.35 4.65
N ALA A 91 45.64 9.61 4.91
CA ALA A 91 46.71 10.32 4.22
C ALA A 91 48.06 9.75 4.69
#